data_AF-A0A7C4B5C5-F1
#
_entry.id   AF-A0A7C4B5C5-F1
#
_cell.length_a   1.000
_cell.length_b   1.000
_cell.length_c   1.000
_cell.angle_alpha   90.00
_cell.angle_beta   90.00
_cell.angle_gamma   90.00
#
_symmetry.space_group_name_H-M   'P 1'
#
loop_
_entity.id
_entity.type
_entity.pdbx_description
1 polymer ?
#
loop_
_entity_poly.entity_id
_entity_poly.type
_entity_poly.pdbx_seq_one_letter_code
_entity_poly.pdbx_strand_id
1 'polypeptide(L)'
;MDIVELYLATLFTFLIPICTFIMLYIGTFDFSKSFSGVLITKKEFYLLFFGSLLGMLGNIPVIVYGETFLGVNVGGAVIPIILSVYFFKKKFSLDTREMLLLSGIIASLSVVYTLILNANLMQWSMKVYPYRFYIVAGIFVTSAIIGFTYYHARKRDVCLYGIAAFEVVAFLTYAVTQYVPELGIASEFPYYLIPSVGGALISLIIFRGKAEGLLFGYSTTTFGVLVGADIFHLPEIYHTSKVFAGAIGGAATMDMVFLGGLVTLLLLLPFTGKKFWHYSPAFSRYSRVDSTVRNLMTEAWVLYQSAKYNLALEKAIQAIDVFYKLVARDNKSVSDFLRERGKLYALYDYNVLLSEARRADLNQYDAYRALNAAHFILGEIERCRQMTYADIYSRVVAYLIDIVISVLIILPFAIVAGVFIYKNPQELNEIILIGFSSLVGAVCFLYFTVLEYFTGRTIGKRVMHIKVMELYGGKIGVSAAMMRNLTRFIALTILSYSITFVIMPDLIYQATGAALGFVFLIASGFSIIFIARSKHAQRLGDLLGDTVVVKDNPCAE
;
A
#
# COMPACT_ATOMS: atom_id res chain seq x y z
N MET A 1 19.55 38.61 -6.56
CA MET A 1 19.41 37.52 -5.59
C MET A 1 20.74 37.41 -4.85
N ASP A 2 20.77 37.75 -3.57
CA ASP A 2 22.00 37.63 -2.76
C ASP A 2 22.40 36.15 -2.61
N ILE A 3 23.68 35.87 -2.32
CA ILE A 3 24.21 34.50 -2.19
C ILE A 3 23.36 33.65 -1.22
N VAL A 4 22.89 34.25 -0.12
CA VAL A 4 22.02 33.58 0.86
C VAL A 4 20.66 33.20 0.26
N GLU A 5 20.08 34.08 -0.56
CA GLU A 5 18.82 33.81 -1.26
C GLU A 5 18.98 32.70 -2.30
N LEU A 6 20.11 32.67 -3.02
CA LEU A 6 20.44 31.58 -3.97
C LEU A 6 20.56 30.22 -3.25
N TYR A 7 21.21 30.17 -2.09
CA TYR A 7 21.34 28.95 -1.30
C TYR A 7 19.99 28.48 -0.75
N LEU A 8 19.16 29.39 -0.23
CA LEU A 8 17.82 29.05 0.25
C LEU A 8 16.91 28.56 -0.87
N ALA A 9 16.92 29.22 -2.02
CA ALA A 9 16.20 28.77 -3.20
C ALA A 9 16.64 27.37 -3.65
N THR A 10 17.95 27.11 -3.71
CA THR A 10 18.51 25.80 -4.08
C THR A 10 18.12 24.70 -3.08
N LEU A 11 18.12 25.02 -1.78
CA LEU A 11 17.74 24.13 -0.69
C LEU A 11 16.28 23.67 -0.83
N PHE A 12 15.34 24.61 -0.97
CA PHE A 12 13.91 24.30 -1.13
C PHE A 12 13.61 23.60 -2.45
N THR A 13 14.24 24.02 -3.53
CA THR A 13 13.91 23.53 -4.88
C THR A 13 14.41 22.12 -5.15
N PHE A 14 15.67 21.83 -4.82
CA PHE A 14 16.34 20.61 -5.29
C PHE A 14 16.77 19.71 -4.14
N LEU A 15 17.43 20.28 -3.12
CA LEU A 15 18.05 19.46 -2.08
C LEU A 15 17.00 18.74 -1.23
N ILE A 16 15.98 19.45 -0.76
CA ILE A 16 14.94 18.89 0.11
C ILE A 16 14.15 17.76 -0.59
N PRO A 17 13.62 17.94 -1.81
CA PRO A 17 12.92 16.87 -2.52
C PRO A 17 13.82 15.65 -2.77
N ILE A 18 15.08 15.86 -3.19
CA ILE A 18 16.03 14.77 -3.46
C ILE A 18 16.38 14.02 -2.18
N CYS A 19 16.72 14.72 -1.10
CA CYS A 19 17.02 14.10 0.20
C CYS A 19 15.81 13.31 0.74
N THR A 20 14.61 13.84 0.56
CA THR A 20 13.37 13.15 0.94
C THR A 20 13.19 11.88 0.13
N PHE A 21 13.40 11.92 -1.19
CA PHE A 21 13.33 10.76 -2.06
C PHE A 21 14.38 9.70 -1.67
N ILE A 22 15.63 10.10 -1.44
CA ILE A 22 16.72 9.21 -1.00
C ILE A 22 16.38 8.58 0.35
N MET A 23 15.87 9.34 1.31
CA MET A 23 15.47 8.84 2.62
C MET A 23 14.37 7.77 2.52
N LEU A 24 13.38 7.98 1.64
CA LEU A 24 12.32 7.00 1.38
C LEU A 24 12.86 5.75 0.67
N TYR A 25 13.77 5.94 -0.29
CA TYR A 25 14.44 4.84 -0.98
C TYR A 25 15.26 3.97 -0.02
N ILE A 26 16.09 4.58 0.83
CA ILE A 26 16.89 3.87 1.83
C ILE A 26 16.00 3.16 2.86
N GLY A 27 14.98 3.85 3.38
CA GLY A 27 14.05 3.27 4.35
C GLY A 27 13.27 2.06 3.83
N THR A 28 13.16 1.95 2.51
CA THR A 28 12.49 0.83 1.85
C THR A 28 13.49 -0.24 1.38
N PHE A 29 14.78 0.04 1.17
CA PHE A 29 15.73 -0.98 0.67
C PHE A 29 15.95 -2.15 1.65
N ASP A 30 16.09 -1.87 2.95
CA ASP A 30 16.46 -2.84 4.01
C ASP A 30 15.32 -3.77 4.49
N PHE A 31 14.29 -3.93 3.66
CA PHE A 31 13.05 -4.57 4.03
C PHE A 31 13.06 -6.08 3.73
N SER A 32 13.27 -6.94 4.73
CA SER A 32 13.19 -8.41 4.57
C SER A 32 11.93 -9.07 5.15
N LYS A 33 11.02 -8.32 5.82
CA LYS A 33 10.11 -8.96 6.80
C LYS A 33 8.58 -8.76 6.69
N SER A 34 8.01 -7.74 6.02
CA SER A 34 6.58 -7.39 6.27
C SER A 34 5.56 -7.57 5.12
N PHE A 35 5.91 -8.09 3.93
CA PHE A 35 4.94 -8.30 2.83
C PHE A 35 4.67 -9.76 2.46
N SER A 36 4.93 -10.71 3.36
CA SER A 36 4.70 -12.14 3.09
C SER A 36 3.23 -12.59 3.28
N GLY A 37 2.33 -11.69 3.68
CA GLY A 37 0.88 -11.94 3.79
C GLY A 37 0.03 -11.31 2.68
N VAL A 38 0.57 -10.37 1.90
CA VAL A 38 -0.18 -9.74 0.80
C VAL A 38 -0.08 -10.65 -0.43
N LEU A 39 -1.15 -10.76 -1.22
CA LEU A 39 -1.11 -11.45 -2.54
C LEU A 39 0.03 -10.91 -3.44
N ILE A 40 0.47 -9.69 -3.15
CA ILE A 40 1.56 -8.94 -3.76
C ILE A 40 2.85 -9.18 -2.95
N THR A 41 3.90 -9.71 -3.57
CA THR A 41 5.22 -9.88 -2.94
C THR A 41 5.93 -8.53 -2.77
N LYS A 42 7.03 -8.51 -1.98
CA LYS A 42 7.92 -7.35 -1.89
C LYS A 42 8.24 -6.80 -3.28
N LYS A 43 8.85 -7.62 -4.15
CA LYS A 43 9.27 -7.20 -5.50
C LYS A 43 8.12 -6.60 -6.31
N GLU A 44 6.94 -7.21 -6.24
CA GLU A 44 5.74 -6.73 -6.94
C GLU A 44 5.28 -5.37 -6.40
N PHE A 45 5.34 -5.13 -5.09
CA PHE A 45 5.02 -3.84 -4.49
C PHE A 45 6.03 -2.75 -4.90
N TYR A 46 7.34 -3.04 -4.87
CA TYR A 46 8.34 -2.05 -5.32
C TYR A 46 8.19 -1.75 -6.80
N LEU A 47 7.98 -2.78 -7.63
CA LEU A 47 7.77 -2.59 -9.05
C LEU A 47 6.52 -1.75 -9.31
N LEU A 48 5.42 -2.02 -8.58
CA LEU A 48 4.17 -1.28 -8.70
C LEU A 48 4.32 0.20 -8.32
N PHE A 49 4.99 0.52 -7.21
CA PHE A 49 5.10 1.91 -6.75
C PHE A 49 6.35 2.61 -7.31
N PHE A 50 7.55 2.15 -6.93
CA PHE A 50 8.81 2.80 -7.28
C PHE A 50 9.24 2.52 -8.72
N GLY A 51 9.02 1.29 -9.20
CA GLY A 51 9.30 0.92 -10.59
C GLY A 51 8.46 1.74 -11.55
N SER A 52 7.15 1.87 -11.29
CA SER A 52 6.27 2.71 -12.08
C SER A 52 6.67 4.19 -12.02
N LEU A 53 6.99 4.74 -10.84
CA LEU A 53 7.43 6.14 -10.72
C LEU A 53 8.72 6.43 -11.50
N LEU A 54 9.72 5.54 -11.45
CA LEU A 54 10.95 5.71 -12.24
C LEU A 54 10.69 5.49 -13.73
N GLY A 55 9.86 4.51 -14.07
CA GLY A 55 9.46 4.21 -15.44
C GLY A 55 8.71 5.36 -16.11
N MET A 56 8.12 6.28 -15.34
CA MET A 56 7.47 7.48 -15.89
C MET A 56 8.44 8.38 -16.65
N LEU A 57 9.75 8.30 -16.37
CA LEU A 57 10.79 9.07 -17.05
C LEU A 57 11.09 8.56 -18.47
N GLY A 58 10.59 7.38 -18.86
CA GLY A 58 10.92 6.73 -20.12
C GLY A 58 9.70 6.36 -20.95
N ASN A 59 9.73 6.71 -22.24
CA ASN A 59 8.75 6.27 -23.23
C ASN A 59 9.43 5.28 -24.20
N ILE A 60 8.76 4.17 -24.49
CA ILE A 60 9.16 3.24 -25.55
C ILE A 60 8.49 3.71 -26.85
N PRO A 61 9.24 4.05 -27.92
CA PRO A 61 8.64 4.44 -29.19
C PRO A 61 7.89 3.26 -29.83
N VAL A 62 6.64 3.48 -30.24
CA VAL A 62 5.82 2.48 -30.95
C VAL A 62 5.64 2.87 -32.42
N ILE A 63 5.28 4.12 -32.69
CA ILE A 63 5.16 4.65 -34.05
C ILE A 63 6.02 5.90 -34.15
N VAL A 64 6.91 5.91 -35.14
CA VAL A 64 7.68 7.08 -35.53
C VAL A 64 7.50 7.22 -37.04
N TYR A 65 6.68 8.18 -37.47
CA TYR A 65 6.41 8.41 -38.88
C TYR A 65 6.32 9.90 -39.19
N GLY A 66 7.28 10.41 -39.97
CA GLY A 66 7.42 11.85 -40.18
C GLY A 66 7.64 12.58 -38.84
N GLU A 67 6.87 13.64 -38.60
CA GLU A 67 6.87 14.37 -37.32
C GLU A 67 5.94 13.73 -36.26
N THR A 68 5.22 12.64 -36.61
CA THR A 68 4.32 11.95 -35.68
C THR A 68 5.08 10.97 -34.80
N PHE A 69 4.93 11.12 -33.49
CA PHE A 69 5.52 10.27 -32.45
C PHE A 69 4.44 9.71 -31.54
N LEU A 70 4.35 8.38 -31.46
CA LEU A 70 3.54 7.67 -30.48
C LEU A 70 4.45 6.77 -29.64
N GLY A 71 4.60 7.10 -28.37
CA GLY A 71 5.29 6.27 -27.37
C GLY A 71 4.33 5.47 -26.50
N VAL A 72 4.86 4.55 -25.70
CA VAL A 72 4.19 3.95 -24.55
C VAL A 72 5.05 4.21 -23.32
N ASN A 73 4.46 4.83 -22.29
CA ASN A 73 5.20 5.15 -21.07
C ASN A 73 5.49 3.89 -20.26
N VAL A 74 6.76 3.71 -19.83
CA VAL A 74 7.17 2.51 -19.11
C VAL A 74 6.47 2.41 -17.76
N GLY A 75 6.39 3.52 -17.04
CA GLY A 75 5.80 3.59 -15.71
C GLY A 75 4.28 3.65 -15.69
N GLY A 76 3.72 4.42 -16.61
CA GLY A 76 2.29 4.68 -16.71
C GLY A 76 1.50 3.55 -17.39
N ALA A 77 2.12 2.80 -18.32
CA ALA A 77 1.44 1.71 -19.03
C ALA A 77 2.18 0.36 -18.96
N VAL A 78 3.47 0.29 -19.33
CA VAL A 78 4.16 -1.00 -19.50
C VAL A 78 4.21 -1.81 -18.19
N ILE A 79 4.71 -1.21 -17.10
CA ILE A 79 4.80 -1.87 -15.79
C ILE A 79 3.41 -2.28 -15.27
N PRO A 80 2.39 -1.40 -15.26
CA PRO A 80 1.02 -1.77 -14.86
C PRO A 80 0.42 -2.92 -15.66
N ILE A 81 0.63 -2.94 -16.98
CA ILE A 81 0.13 -4.00 -17.86
C ILE A 81 0.84 -5.33 -17.54
N ILE A 82 2.17 -5.32 -17.44
CA ILE A 82 2.95 -6.53 -17.10
C ILE A 82 2.52 -7.08 -15.74
N LEU A 83 2.39 -6.22 -14.73
CA LEU A 83 1.92 -6.63 -13.41
C LEU A 83 0.50 -7.19 -13.47
N SER A 84 -0.37 -6.60 -14.28
CA SER A 84 -1.74 -7.08 -14.44
C SER A 84 -1.81 -8.48 -15.07
N VAL A 85 -1.05 -8.73 -16.14
CA VAL A 85 -0.91 -10.07 -16.74
C VAL A 85 -0.34 -11.07 -15.73
N TYR A 86 0.73 -10.67 -15.04
CA TYR A 86 1.40 -11.52 -14.06
C TYR A 86 0.48 -11.90 -12.89
N PHE A 87 -0.28 -10.94 -12.34
CA PHE A 87 -1.24 -11.17 -11.26
C PHE A 87 -2.37 -12.10 -11.70
N PHE A 88 -2.88 -11.93 -12.92
CA PHE A 88 -3.87 -12.84 -13.47
C PHE A 88 -3.34 -14.28 -13.57
N LYS A 89 -2.13 -14.45 -14.13
CA LYS A 89 -1.49 -15.76 -14.26
C LYS A 89 -1.19 -16.42 -12.91
N LYS A 90 -0.71 -15.64 -11.94
CA LYS A 90 -0.33 -16.11 -10.60
C LYS A 90 -1.51 -16.69 -9.81
N LYS A 91 -2.74 -16.19 -10.02
CA LYS A 91 -3.89 -16.55 -9.17
C LYS A 91 -5.07 -17.19 -9.88
N PHE A 92 -5.25 -16.98 -11.17
CA PHE A 92 -6.43 -17.45 -11.89
C PHE A 92 -6.13 -18.55 -12.92
N SER A 93 -4.90 -19.09 -12.92
CA SER A 93 -4.49 -20.27 -13.73
C SER A 93 -5.10 -20.29 -15.12
N LEU A 94 -4.94 -19.19 -15.85
CA LEU A 94 -5.41 -19.02 -17.22
C LEU A 94 -4.57 -19.91 -18.15
N ASP A 95 -5.22 -20.75 -18.95
CA ASP A 95 -4.55 -21.39 -20.08
C ASP A 95 -4.26 -20.33 -21.15
N THR A 96 -3.06 -20.38 -21.74
CA THR A 96 -2.63 -19.42 -22.77
C THR A 96 -3.54 -19.49 -24.01
N ARG A 97 -4.15 -20.65 -24.25
CA ARG A 97 -5.14 -20.86 -25.30
C ARG A 97 -6.44 -20.12 -25.04
N GLU A 98 -6.92 -20.12 -23.80
CA GLU A 98 -8.13 -19.37 -23.42
C GLU A 98 -7.91 -17.87 -23.57
N MET A 99 -6.73 -17.36 -23.19
CA MET A 99 -6.36 -15.96 -23.40
C MET A 99 -6.34 -15.56 -24.87
N LEU A 100 -5.76 -16.41 -25.74
CA LEU A 100 -5.70 -16.16 -27.19
C LEU A 100 -7.07 -16.20 -27.85
N LEU A 101 -7.92 -17.15 -27.45
CA LEU A 101 -9.27 -17.31 -27.96
C LEU A 101 -10.15 -16.13 -27.52
N LEU A 102 -9.96 -15.64 -26.30
CA LEU A 102 -10.63 -14.46 -25.78
C LEU A 102 -10.17 -13.16 -26.41
N SER A 103 -8.85 -12.95 -26.58
CA SER A 103 -8.34 -11.81 -27.35
C SER A 103 -8.85 -11.86 -28.79
N GLY A 104 -9.00 -13.07 -29.35
CA GLY A 104 -9.57 -13.29 -30.67
C GLY A 104 -11.04 -12.89 -30.74
N ILE A 105 -11.86 -13.26 -29.76
CA ILE A 105 -13.29 -12.87 -29.69
C ILE A 105 -13.42 -11.36 -29.52
N ILE A 106 -12.66 -10.76 -28.61
CA ILE A 106 -12.69 -9.30 -28.36
C ILE A 106 -12.26 -8.54 -29.62
N ALA A 107 -11.16 -8.95 -30.27
CA ALA A 107 -10.72 -8.37 -31.52
C ALA A 107 -11.76 -8.57 -32.64
N SER A 108 -12.38 -9.73 -32.72
CA SER A 108 -13.39 -10.04 -33.74
C SER A 108 -14.67 -9.22 -33.55
N LEU A 109 -15.16 -9.10 -32.33
CA LEU A 109 -16.31 -8.26 -31.99
C LEU A 109 -16.01 -6.78 -32.25
N SER A 110 -14.78 -6.33 -31.93
CA SER A 110 -14.33 -4.97 -32.20
C SER A 110 -14.28 -4.69 -33.71
N VAL A 111 -13.73 -5.63 -34.51
CA VAL A 111 -13.65 -5.52 -35.98
C VAL A 111 -15.01 -5.58 -36.64
N VAL A 112 -15.86 -6.54 -36.28
CA VAL A 112 -17.24 -6.66 -36.82
C VAL A 112 -18.01 -5.38 -36.52
N TYR A 113 -17.83 -4.79 -35.35
CA TYR A 113 -18.48 -3.54 -34.98
C TYR A 113 -17.93 -2.31 -35.72
N THR A 114 -16.61 -2.20 -35.90
CA THR A 114 -16.00 -1.16 -36.77
C THR A 114 -16.53 -1.24 -38.20
N LEU A 115 -16.74 -2.45 -38.73
CA LEU A 115 -17.30 -2.68 -40.06
C LEU A 115 -18.78 -2.29 -40.15
N ILE A 116 -19.59 -2.60 -39.12
CA ILE A 116 -21.01 -2.20 -39.06
C ILE A 116 -21.17 -0.68 -38.94
N LEU A 117 -20.26 -0.02 -38.21
CA LEU A 117 -20.22 1.45 -38.11
C LEU A 117 -19.85 2.10 -39.45
N ASN A 118 -18.83 1.60 -40.14
CA ASN A 118 -18.44 2.11 -41.46
C ASN A 118 -19.54 1.91 -42.52
N ALA A 119 -20.29 0.79 -42.43
CA ALA A 119 -21.38 0.50 -43.37
C ALA A 119 -22.60 1.44 -43.22
N ASN A 120 -22.83 2.00 -42.02
CA ASN A 120 -24.00 2.87 -41.75
C ASN A 120 -23.66 4.38 -41.68
N LEU A 121 -22.39 4.76 -41.64
CA LEU A 121 -21.96 6.16 -41.54
C LEU A 121 -21.81 6.88 -42.90
N MET A 122 -21.93 6.16 -44.02
CA MET A 122 -21.81 6.76 -45.35
C MET A 122 -23.03 7.62 -45.76
N GLN A 123 -24.08 7.73 -44.94
CA GLN A 123 -25.30 8.47 -45.31
C GLN A 123 -25.73 9.63 -44.39
N TRP A 124 -25.11 9.87 -43.24
CA TRP A 124 -25.66 10.87 -42.31
C TRP A 124 -24.59 11.79 -41.71
N SER A 125 -24.36 12.89 -42.41
CA SER A 125 -23.66 14.07 -41.90
C SER A 125 -24.55 14.79 -40.88
N MET A 126 -24.31 14.67 -39.58
CA MET A 126 -24.60 15.72 -38.58
C MET A 126 -23.92 15.45 -37.22
N LYS A 127 -23.46 16.54 -36.59
CA LYS A 127 -22.89 16.64 -35.24
C LYS A 127 -23.78 16.00 -34.17
N VAL A 128 -23.45 14.82 -33.63
CA VAL A 128 -24.22 14.21 -32.53
C VAL A 128 -23.33 13.34 -31.61
N TYR A 129 -22.88 13.92 -30.49
CA TYR A 129 -22.18 13.22 -29.40
C TYR A 129 -23.02 12.20 -28.57
N PRO A 130 -24.37 12.30 -28.40
CA PRO A 130 -25.09 11.37 -27.52
C PRO A 130 -25.35 9.96 -28.11
N TYR A 131 -25.37 9.75 -29.42
CA TYR A 131 -25.74 8.44 -29.99
C TYR A 131 -24.62 7.39 -29.91
N ARG A 132 -23.34 7.81 -29.99
CA ARG A 132 -22.19 6.91 -29.79
C ARG A 132 -22.19 6.29 -28.39
N PHE A 133 -22.61 7.06 -27.38
CA PHE A 133 -22.75 6.61 -26.00
C PHE A 133 -23.77 5.47 -25.84
N TYR A 134 -24.98 5.60 -26.39
CA TYR A 134 -26.02 4.57 -26.27
C TYR A 134 -25.68 3.26 -26.99
N ILE A 135 -24.92 3.35 -28.10
CA ILE A 135 -24.53 2.17 -28.88
C ILE A 135 -23.39 1.42 -28.17
N VAL A 136 -22.40 2.14 -27.65
CA VAL A 136 -21.34 1.56 -26.82
C VAL A 136 -21.95 0.93 -25.56
N ALA A 137 -22.87 1.62 -24.88
CA ALA A 137 -23.60 1.08 -23.73
C ALA A 137 -24.39 -0.20 -24.07
N GLY A 138 -25.02 -0.25 -25.25
CA GLY A 138 -25.76 -1.42 -25.72
C GLY A 138 -24.88 -2.66 -25.89
N ILE A 139 -23.69 -2.49 -26.49
CA ILE A 139 -22.71 -3.57 -26.69
C ILE A 139 -22.24 -4.14 -25.36
N PHE A 140 -21.90 -3.25 -24.43
CA PHE A 140 -21.45 -3.62 -23.08
C PHE A 140 -22.52 -4.34 -22.27
N VAL A 141 -23.78 -3.90 -22.39
CA VAL A 141 -24.91 -4.59 -21.73
C VAL A 141 -25.11 -5.98 -22.35
N THR A 142 -25.06 -6.12 -23.68
CA THR A 142 -25.20 -7.43 -24.33
C THR A 142 -24.04 -8.39 -24.06
N SER A 143 -22.79 -7.92 -24.06
CA SER A 143 -21.62 -8.76 -23.75
C SER A 143 -21.61 -9.19 -22.27
N ALA A 144 -22.00 -8.29 -21.36
CA ALA A 144 -22.19 -8.62 -19.95
C ALA A 144 -23.33 -9.64 -19.75
N ILE A 145 -24.44 -9.52 -20.47
CA ILE A 145 -25.54 -10.50 -20.44
C ILE A 145 -25.06 -11.85 -20.99
N ILE A 146 -24.33 -11.89 -22.11
CA ILE A 146 -23.80 -13.14 -22.70
C ILE A 146 -22.80 -13.80 -21.74
N GLY A 147 -21.89 -13.03 -21.14
CA GLY A 147 -20.95 -13.51 -20.13
C GLY A 147 -21.65 -14.04 -18.86
N PHE A 148 -22.71 -13.37 -18.42
CA PHE A 148 -23.55 -13.79 -17.29
C PHE A 148 -24.38 -15.06 -17.61
N THR A 149 -24.86 -15.20 -18.84
CA THR A 149 -25.64 -16.36 -19.29
C THR A 149 -24.73 -17.59 -19.46
N TYR A 150 -23.52 -17.39 -19.99
CA TYR A 150 -22.49 -18.43 -20.11
C TYR A 150 -21.92 -18.85 -18.73
N TYR A 151 -21.84 -17.92 -17.77
CA TYR A 151 -21.51 -18.20 -16.36
C TYR A 151 -22.48 -19.18 -15.69
N HIS A 152 -23.78 -19.07 -15.96
CA HIS A 152 -24.75 -20.02 -15.40
C HIS A 152 -24.62 -21.42 -16.03
N ALA A 153 -24.02 -21.52 -17.21
CA ALA A 153 -23.81 -22.78 -17.93
C ALA A 153 -22.53 -23.54 -17.53
N ARG A 154 -21.46 -22.87 -17.04
CA ARG A 154 -20.21 -23.50 -16.59
C ARG A 154 -19.74 -22.95 -15.24
N LYS A 155 -19.57 -23.84 -14.25
CA LYS A 155 -19.17 -23.51 -12.87
C LYS A 155 -17.96 -22.55 -12.80
N ARG A 156 -18.17 -21.35 -12.24
CA ARG A 156 -17.19 -20.47 -11.56
C ARG A 156 -15.83 -20.26 -12.26
N ASP A 157 -15.81 -20.02 -13.57
CA ASP A 157 -14.59 -19.55 -14.23
C ASP A 157 -14.40 -18.05 -13.94
N VAL A 158 -13.44 -17.74 -13.07
CA VAL A 158 -13.08 -16.37 -12.66
C VAL A 158 -12.67 -15.50 -13.85
N CYS A 159 -12.26 -16.13 -14.95
CA CYS A 159 -11.90 -15.51 -16.22
C CYS A 159 -13.10 -14.75 -16.85
N LEU A 160 -14.30 -15.35 -16.84
CA LEU A 160 -15.52 -14.73 -17.39
C LEU A 160 -15.92 -13.46 -16.64
N TYR A 161 -15.77 -13.48 -15.31
CA TYR A 161 -15.94 -12.29 -14.50
C TYR A 161 -14.91 -11.21 -14.83
N GLY A 162 -13.65 -11.62 -15.09
CA GLY A 162 -12.57 -10.72 -15.46
C GLY A 162 -12.89 -9.93 -16.71
N ILE A 163 -13.44 -10.58 -17.73
CA ILE A 163 -13.82 -9.97 -19.00
C ILE A 163 -14.98 -9.01 -18.81
N ALA A 164 -16.07 -9.44 -18.17
CA ALA A 164 -17.22 -8.56 -17.92
C ALA A 164 -16.83 -7.34 -17.07
N ALA A 165 -15.95 -7.53 -16.07
CA ALA A 165 -15.45 -6.45 -15.24
C ALA A 165 -14.57 -5.47 -16.04
N PHE A 166 -13.61 -6.00 -16.80
CA PHE A 166 -12.76 -5.24 -17.72
C PHE A 166 -13.60 -4.40 -18.69
N GLU A 167 -14.62 -5.02 -19.28
CA GLU A 167 -15.52 -4.40 -20.24
C GLU A 167 -16.29 -3.25 -19.61
N VAL A 168 -16.96 -3.49 -18.48
CA VAL A 168 -17.69 -2.42 -17.77
C VAL A 168 -16.75 -1.27 -17.40
N VAL A 169 -15.52 -1.56 -16.94
CA VAL A 169 -14.55 -0.49 -16.67
C VAL A 169 -14.18 0.25 -17.97
N ALA A 170 -13.92 -0.44 -19.08
CA ALA A 170 -13.58 0.21 -20.35
C ALA A 170 -14.70 1.14 -20.82
N PHE A 171 -15.95 0.73 -20.67
CA PHE A 171 -17.11 1.58 -20.92
C PHE A 171 -17.11 2.82 -20.03
N LEU A 172 -16.99 2.62 -18.72
CA LEU A 172 -16.99 3.70 -17.74
C LEU A 172 -15.86 4.69 -18.01
N THR A 173 -14.68 4.21 -18.40
CA THR A 173 -13.55 5.05 -18.79
C THR A 173 -13.88 5.87 -20.03
N TYR A 174 -14.28 5.23 -21.13
CA TYR A 174 -14.64 5.94 -22.37
C TYR A 174 -15.74 6.99 -22.16
N ALA A 175 -16.72 6.69 -21.30
CA ALA A 175 -17.81 7.60 -20.98
C ALA A 175 -17.37 8.87 -20.23
N VAL A 176 -16.22 8.85 -19.55
CA VAL A 176 -15.72 9.97 -18.75
C VAL A 176 -14.48 10.63 -19.35
N THR A 177 -13.92 10.07 -20.42
CA THR A 177 -12.74 10.60 -21.12
C THR A 177 -13.11 11.30 -22.41
N GLN A 178 -12.32 12.30 -22.77
CA GLN A 178 -12.45 13.04 -24.02
C GLN A 178 -11.06 13.38 -24.57
N TYR A 179 -10.93 13.40 -25.91
CA TYR A 179 -9.72 13.87 -26.56
C TYR A 179 -9.65 15.40 -26.56
N VAL A 180 -8.55 15.94 -26.02
CA VAL A 180 -8.23 17.36 -25.98
C VAL A 180 -6.94 17.59 -26.79
N PRO A 181 -6.97 18.39 -27.89
CA PRO A 181 -5.86 18.49 -28.85
C PRO A 181 -4.46 18.88 -28.31
N GLU A 182 -4.38 19.46 -27.11
CA GLU A 182 -3.13 19.90 -26.47
C GLU A 182 -2.71 19.03 -25.27
N LEU A 183 -3.67 18.30 -24.68
CA LEU A 183 -3.48 17.50 -23.47
C LEU A 183 -3.53 15.98 -23.75
N GLY A 184 -4.02 15.58 -24.92
CA GLY A 184 -4.34 14.19 -25.23
C GLY A 184 -5.69 13.79 -24.63
N ILE A 185 -5.83 12.50 -24.28
CA ILE A 185 -7.06 11.98 -23.68
C ILE A 185 -7.08 12.36 -22.20
N ALA A 186 -8.13 13.07 -21.76
CA ALA A 186 -8.24 13.57 -20.40
C ALA A 186 -9.65 13.36 -19.83
N SER A 187 -9.74 13.39 -18.50
CA SER A 187 -11.01 13.40 -17.75
C SER A 187 -10.90 14.36 -16.57
N GLU A 188 -11.96 15.10 -16.32
CA GLU A 188 -12.01 16.08 -15.23
C GLU A 188 -12.21 15.39 -13.87
N PHE A 189 -11.70 16.00 -12.80
CA PHE A 189 -12.04 15.56 -11.45
C PHE A 189 -13.48 15.99 -11.12
N PRO A 190 -14.31 15.11 -10.48
CA PRO A 190 -13.98 13.80 -9.94
C PRO A 190 -14.25 12.61 -10.87
N TYR A 191 -14.62 12.84 -12.13
CA TYR A 191 -15.02 11.79 -13.07
C TYR A 191 -13.92 10.77 -13.35
N TYR A 192 -12.64 11.17 -13.29
CA TYR A 192 -11.52 10.22 -13.45
C TYR A 192 -11.51 9.08 -12.41
N LEU A 193 -12.19 9.25 -11.27
CA LEU A 193 -12.29 8.20 -10.23
C LEU A 193 -13.34 7.13 -10.56
N ILE A 194 -14.26 7.38 -11.50
CA ILE A 194 -15.38 6.48 -11.83
C ILE A 194 -14.90 5.09 -12.24
N PRO A 195 -13.90 4.92 -13.15
CA PRO A 195 -13.38 3.60 -13.50
C PRO A 195 -12.83 2.83 -12.28
N SER A 196 -12.16 3.54 -11.37
CA SER A 196 -11.55 2.94 -10.18
C SER A 196 -12.58 2.47 -9.16
N VAL A 197 -13.59 3.31 -8.92
CA VAL A 197 -14.72 2.97 -8.04
C VAL A 197 -15.54 1.83 -8.65
N GLY A 198 -15.81 1.87 -9.95
CA GLY A 198 -16.50 0.82 -10.69
C GLY A 198 -15.78 -0.53 -10.57
N GLY A 199 -14.49 -0.58 -10.87
CA GLY A 199 -13.69 -1.79 -10.74
C GLY A 199 -13.64 -2.34 -9.31
N ALA A 200 -13.55 -1.46 -8.30
CA ALA A 200 -13.59 -1.86 -6.89
C ALA A 200 -14.95 -2.49 -6.53
N LEU A 201 -16.06 -1.86 -6.91
CA LEU A 201 -17.41 -2.37 -6.63
C LEU A 201 -17.65 -3.74 -7.29
N ILE A 202 -17.28 -3.89 -8.56
CA ILE A 202 -17.40 -5.16 -9.29
C ILE A 202 -16.59 -6.26 -8.60
N SER A 203 -15.34 -5.97 -8.22
CA SER A 203 -14.51 -6.91 -7.48
C SER A 203 -15.12 -7.31 -6.12
N LEU A 204 -15.69 -6.36 -5.38
CA LEU A 204 -16.38 -6.65 -4.11
C LEU A 204 -17.60 -7.54 -4.30
N ILE A 205 -18.39 -7.33 -5.35
CA ILE A 205 -19.58 -8.14 -5.65
C ILE A 205 -19.17 -9.59 -5.95
N ILE A 206 -18.14 -9.79 -6.77
CA ILE A 206 -17.70 -11.12 -7.23
C ILE A 206 -16.99 -11.87 -6.10
N PHE A 207 -16.00 -11.24 -5.47
CA PHE A 207 -15.11 -11.89 -4.51
C PHE A 207 -15.60 -11.78 -3.07
N ARG A 208 -16.58 -10.93 -2.77
CA ARG A 208 -17.15 -10.73 -1.42
C ARG A 208 -16.08 -10.49 -0.36
N GLY A 209 -15.10 -9.66 -0.70
CA GLY A 209 -13.97 -9.33 0.17
C GLY A 209 -12.91 -10.43 0.30
N LYS A 210 -12.90 -11.45 -0.56
CA LYS A 210 -11.75 -12.37 -0.65
C LYS A 210 -10.52 -11.65 -1.19
N ALA A 211 -9.35 -12.12 -0.79
CA ALA A 211 -8.07 -11.47 -1.11
C ALA A 211 -7.73 -11.47 -2.60
N GLU A 212 -8.19 -12.48 -3.33
CA GLU A 212 -8.07 -12.58 -4.78
C GLU A 212 -8.71 -11.39 -5.51
N GLY A 213 -9.75 -10.79 -4.90
CA GLY A 213 -10.41 -9.61 -5.43
C GLY A 213 -9.48 -8.39 -5.57
N LEU A 214 -8.41 -8.29 -4.77
CA LEU A 214 -7.44 -7.19 -4.87
C LEU A 214 -6.74 -7.18 -6.22
N LEU A 215 -6.16 -8.32 -6.59
CA LEU A 215 -5.42 -8.47 -7.84
C LEU A 215 -6.39 -8.39 -9.03
N PHE A 216 -7.54 -9.03 -8.90
CA PHE A 216 -8.58 -8.96 -9.91
C PHE A 216 -8.99 -7.51 -10.20
N GLY A 217 -9.38 -6.76 -9.17
CA GLY A 217 -9.83 -5.38 -9.34
C GLY A 217 -8.74 -4.46 -9.89
N TYR A 218 -7.51 -4.57 -9.38
CA TYR A 218 -6.35 -3.85 -9.93
C TYR A 218 -6.21 -4.11 -11.44
N SER A 219 -6.16 -5.38 -11.83
CA SER A 219 -5.89 -5.77 -13.21
C SER A 219 -7.05 -5.45 -14.17
N THR A 220 -8.30 -5.73 -13.78
CA THR A 220 -9.46 -5.39 -14.62
C THR A 220 -9.59 -3.89 -14.80
N THR A 221 -9.27 -3.10 -13.78
CA THR A 221 -9.28 -1.64 -13.92
C THR A 221 -8.17 -1.14 -14.82
N THR A 222 -6.93 -1.60 -14.64
CA THR A 222 -5.80 -1.19 -15.50
C THR A 222 -6.04 -1.51 -16.97
N PHE A 223 -6.51 -2.72 -17.28
CA PHE A 223 -6.87 -3.07 -18.67
C PHE A 223 -8.04 -2.25 -19.17
N GLY A 224 -9.10 -2.09 -18.36
CA GLY A 224 -10.30 -1.37 -18.76
C GLY A 224 -9.98 0.08 -19.08
N VAL A 225 -9.14 0.72 -18.27
CA VAL A 225 -8.71 2.10 -18.51
C VAL A 225 -7.85 2.20 -19.77
N LEU A 226 -6.85 1.34 -19.95
CA LEU A 226 -6.02 1.33 -21.16
C LEU A 226 -6.87 1.23 -22.44
N VAL A 227 -7.87 0.35 -22.43
CA VAL A 227 -8.71 0.14 -23.62
C VAL A 227 -9.71 1.28 -23.80
N GLY A 228 -10.37 1.70 -22.72
CA GLY A 228 -11.41 2.74 -22.76
C GLY A 228 -10.86 4.13 -23.03
N ALA A 229 -9.73 4.49 -22.43
CA ALA A 229 -9.08 5.78 -22.64
C ALA A 229 -8.22 5.75 -23.91
N ASP A 230 -7.19 4.91 -23.98
CA ASP A 230 -6.22 5.01 -25.08
C ASP A 230 -6.73 4.39 -26.38
N ILE A 231 -7.22 3.15 -26.35
CA ILE A 231 -7.53 2.41 -27.60
C ILE A 231 -8.79 2.94 -28.28
N PHE A 232 -9.88 3.17 -27.54
CA PHE A 232 -11.15 3.59 -28.13
C PHE A 232 -11.14 5.02 -28.67
N HIS A 233 -10.25 5.89 -28.16
CA HIS A 233 -10.07 7.25 -28.68
C HIS A 233 -9.01 7.35 -29.80
N LEU A 234 -8.31 6.27 -30.18
CA LEU A 234 -7.33 6.28 -31.28
C LEU A 234 -7.87 6.90 -32.58
N PRO A 235 -9.10 6.58 -33.07
CA PRO A 235 -9.61 7.18 -34.29
C PRO A 235 -9.69 8.72 -34.20
N GLU A 236 -10.06 9.26 -33.04
CA GLU A 236 -10.19 10.70 -32.81
C GLU A 236 -8.84 11.41 -32.93
N ILE A 237 -7.76 10.74 -32.49
CA ILE A 237 -6.39 11.22 -32.62
C ILE A 237 -5.99 11.31 -34.11
N TYR A 238 -6.24 10.25 -34.89
CA TYR A 238 -5.84 10.17 -36.30
C TYR A 238 -6.69 11.03 -37.25
N HIS A 239 -7.93 11.37 -36.88
CA HIS A 239 -8.78 12.25 -37.68
C HIS A 239 -8.37 13.73 -37.60
N THR A 240 -7.56 14.11 -36.61
CA THR A 240 -6.96 15.44 -36.54
C THR A 240 -5.77 15.49 -37.51
N SER A 241 -5.85 16.28 -38.58
CA SER A 241 -4.79 16.46 -39.59
C SER A 241 -3.56 17.24 -39.08
N LYS A 242 -3.23 17.11 -37.78
CA LYS A 242 -2.09 17.75 -37.12
C LYS A 242 -1.04 16.69 -36.77
N VAL A 243 0.22 17.11 -36.79
CA VAL A 243 1.35 16.36 -36.25
C VAL A 243 1.06 16.00 -34.79
N PHE A 244 1.05 14.70 -34.48
CA PHE A 244 0.74 14.20 -33.15
C PHE A 244 2.01 13.70 -32.45
N ALA A 245 2.28 14.23 -31.26
CA ALA A 245 3.34 13.74 -30.38
C ALA A 245 2.72 13.41 -29.02
N GLY A 246 2.64 12.12 -28.68
CA GLY A 246 2.02 11.67 -27.44
C GLY A 246 2.50 10.30 -27.00
N ALA A 247 2.11 9.90 -25.78
CA ALA A 247 2.43 8.59 -25.26
C ALA A 247 1.19 7.94 -24.61
N ILE A 248 0.94 6.67 -24.95
CA ILE A 248 -0.03 5.80 -24.26
C ILE A 248 0.46 5.63 -22.83
N GLY A 249 -0.39 5.93 -21.85
CA GLY A 249 0.03 5.92 -20.45
C GLY A 249 0.89 7.14 -20.05
N GLY A 250 0.96 8.21 -20.85
CA GLY A 250 1.89 9.32 -20.65
C GLY A 250 1.33 10.73 -20.84
N ALA A 251 0.01 10.93 -20.82
CA ALA A 251 -0.60 12.26 -21.01
C ALA A 251 -0.35 13.25 -19.83
N ALA A 252 0.12 12.75 -18.68
CA ALA A 252 0.58 13.54 -17.53
C ALA A 252 1.42 12.66 -16.57
N THR A 253 2.01 13.25 -15.51
CA THR A 253 2.81 12.55 -14.49
C THR A 253 2.05 11.45 -13.72
N MET A 254 0.72 11.37 -13.83
CA MET A 254 -0.10 10.27 -13.31
C MET A 254 -1.23 9.88 -14.27
N ASP A 255 -0.92 9.08 -15.28
CA ASP A 255 -1.90 8.54 -16.21
C ASP A 255 -2.95 7.65 -15.50
N MET A 256 -4.19 7.70 -15.99
CA MET A 256 -5.29 6.87 -15.51
C MET A 256 -4.97 5.37 -15.58
N VAL A 257 -4.15 4.89 -16.51
CA VAL A 257 -3.82 3.45 -16.62
C VAL A 257 -3.14 2.94 -15.34
N PHE A 258 -2.15 3.70 -14.86
CA PHE A 258 -1.46 3.42 -13.59
C PHE A 258 -2.34 3.77 -12.39
N LEU A 259 -2.86 4.99 -12.35
CA LEU A 259 -3.59 5.52 -11.20
C LEU A 259 -4.89 4.75 -10.97
N GLY A 260 -5.61 4.37 -12.03
CA GLY A 260 -6.88 3.69 -11.96
C GLY A 260 -6.79 2.32 -11.30
N GLY A 261 -5.82 1.51 -11.74
CA GLY A 261 -5.52 0.23 -11.09
C GLY A 261 -5.11 0.40 -9.63
N LEU A 262 -4.18 1.34 -9.38
CA LEU A 262 -3.66 1.58 -8.03
C LEU A 262 -4.74 2.07 -7.05
N VAL A 263 -5.57 3.02 -7.46
CA VAL A 263 -6.71 3.53 -6.67
C VAL A 263 -7.70 2.40 -6.40
N THR A 264 -8.03 1.58 -7.41
CA THR A 264 -8.88 0.40 -7.21
C THR A 264 -8.35 -0.55 -6.14
N LEU A 265 -7.04 -0.85 -6.19
CA LEU A 265 -6.39 -1.68 -5.19
C LEU A 265 -6.53 -1.06 -3.78
N LEU A 266 -6.26 0.23 -3.63
CA LEU A 266 -6.36 0.94 -2.37
C LEU A 266 -7.79 0.96 -1.81
N LEU A 267 -8.80 1.17 -2.68
CA LEU A 267 -10.22 1.13 -2.31
C LEU A 267 -10.64 -0.25 -1.78
N LEU A 268 -10.06 -1.33 -2.32
CA LEU A 268 -10.41 -2.71 -1.95
C LEU A 268 -9.76 -3.19 -0.65
N LEU A 269 -8.55 -2.72 -0.32
CA LEU A 269 -7.79 -3.20 0.84
C LEU A 269 -8.58 -3.27 2.17
N PRO A 270 -9.35 -2.24 2.59
CA PRO A 270 -10.10 -2.28 3.85
C PRO A 270 -11.23 -3.32 3.90
N PHE A 271 -11.72 -3.75 2.73
CA PHE A 271 -12.84 -4.68 2.59
C PHE A 271 -12.39 -6.13 2.45
N THR A 272 -11.08 -6.38 2.40
CA THR A 272 -10.54 -7.75 2.34
C THR A 272 -10.65 -8.51 3.66
N GLY A 273 -10.88 -9.82 3.57
CA GLY A 273 -11.17 -10.70 4.69
C GLY A 273 -10.00 -10.87 5.67
N LYS A 274 -10.33 -11.05 6.96
CA LYS A 274 -9.36 -11.09 8.08
C LYS A 274 -8.25 -12.15 7.96
N LYS A 275 -8.46 -13.23 7.17
CA LYS A 275 -7.47 -14.29 6.91
C LYS A 275 -6.30 -13.83 6.04
N PHE A 276 -6.46 -12.77 5.26
CA PHE A 276 -5.41 -12.18 4.42
C PHE A 276 -4.20 -11.71 5.24
N TRP A 277 -4.43 -11.28 6.47
CA TRP A 277 -3.42 -10.62 7.30
C TRP A 277 -2.59 -11.56 8.18
N HIS A 278 -2.59 -12.88 7.93
CA HIS A 278 -1.93 -13.87 8.78
C HIS A 278 -0.83 -14.65 8.03
N TYR A 279 0.40 -14.11 8.00
CA TYR A 279 1.60 -14.92 7.76
C TYR A 279 2.69 -14.55 8.78
N SER A 280 3.30 -15.56 9.41
CA SER A 280 4.33 -15.35 10.43
C SER A 280 5.46 -16.38 10.26
N PRO A 281 6.64 -15.99 9.77
CA PRO A 281 7.84 -16.81 9.94
C PRO A 281 8.23 -16.79 11.43
N ALA A 282 8.18 -17.96 12.06
CA ALA A 282 8.32 -18.17 13.50
C ALA A 282 9.77 -18.05 14.02
N PHE A 283 10.77 -18.00 13.15
CA PHE A 283 12.15 -18.29 13.57
C PHE A 283 13.03 -17.07 13.91
N SER A 284 12.66 -15.83 13.51
CA SER A 284 13.60 -14.69 13.60
C SER A 284 13.28 -13.60 14.65
N ARG A 285 12.38 -13.85 15.63
CA ARG A 285 11.73 -12.72 16.35
C ARG A 285 11.86 -12.68 17.87
N TYR A 286 12.28 -13.75 18.55
CA TYR A 286 12.47 -13.70 20.01
C TYR A 286 13.69 -12.87 20.45
N SER A 287 14.70 -12.74 19.59
CA SER A 287 15.93 -11.97 19.85
C SER A 287 15.71 -10.45 19.97
N ARG A 288 14.49 -9.96 20.17
CA ARG A 288 14.16 -8.52 20.35
C ARG A 288 13.28 -8.23 21.56
N VAL A 289 12.64 -9.23 22.16
CA VAL A 289 11.55 -8.99 23.12
C VAL A 289 12.08 -8.59 24.49
N ASP A 290 13.16 -9.23 24.96
CA ASP A 290 13.81 -8.88 26.23
C ASP A 290 15.31 -9.27 26.19
N SER A 291 16.19 -8.38 26.65
CA SER A 291 17.64 -8.64 26.69
C SER A 291 18.02 -9.72 27.69
N THR A 292 17.33 -9.77 28.84
CA THR A 292 17.59 -10.74 29.91
C THR A 292 17.30 -12.14 29.43
N VAL A 293 16.15 -12.35 28.80
CA VAL A 293 15.80 -13.70 28.37
C VAL A 293 16.64 -14.15 27.17
N ARG A 294 17.04 -13.22 26.29
CA ARG A 294 18.00 -13.54 25.22
C ARG A 294 19.35 -13.95 25.79
N ASN A 295 19.83 -13.27 26.82
CA ASN A 295 21.08 -13.61 27.49
C ASN A 295 20.98 -15.01 28.14
N LEU A 296 19.89 -15.32 28.82
CA LEU A 296 19.65 -16.64 29.42
C LEU A 296 19.60 -17.76 28.36
N MET A 297 18.90 -17.54 27.23
CA MET A 297 18.88 -18.53 26.15
C MET A 297 20.23 -18.67 25.44
N THR A 298 21.00 -17.59 25.34
CA THR A 298 22.37 -17.63 24.80
C THR A 298 23.28 -18.42 25.74
N GLU A 299 23.19 -18.16 27.04
CA GLU A 299 23.91 -18.91 28.08
C GLU A 299 23.54 -20.40 28.05
N ALA A 300 22.26 -20.72 27.88
CA ALA A 300 21.79 -22.10 27.71
C ALA A 300 22.46 -22.79 26.51
N TRP A 301 22.55 -22.13 25.35
CA TRP A 301 23.25 -22.68 24.19
C TRP A 301 24.76 -22.85 24.39
N VAL A 302 25.40 -21.91 25.09
CA VAL A 302 26.84 -22.00 25.43
C VAL A 302 27.11 -23.18 26.38
N LEU A 303 26.24 -23.39 27.37
CA LEU A 303 26.32 -24.53 28.29
C LEU A 303 26.09 -25.86 27.58
N TYR A 304 25.16 -25.90 26.63
CA TYR A 304 24.94 -27.06 25.76
C TYR A 304 26.18 -27.40 24.93
N GLN A 305 26.83 -26.42 24.30
CA GLN A 305 28.07 -26.63 23.56
C GLN A 305 29.21 -27.12 24.46
N SER A 306 29.17 -26.75 25.75
CA SER A 306 30.14 -27.18 26.76
C SER A 306 29.81 -28.55 27.39
N ALA A 307 28.86 -29.31 26.82
CA ALA A 307 28.37 -30.59 27.33
C ALA A 307 27.75 -30.55 28.75
N LYS A 308 27.35 -29.37 29.23
CA LYS A 308 26.67 -29.18 30.53
C LYS A 308 25.16 -29.12 30.35
N TYR A 309 24.56 -30.24 29.96
CA TYR A 309 23.18 -30.26 29.46
C TYR A 309 22.11 -29.91 30.52
N ASN A 310 22.22 -30.40 31.75
CA ASN A 310 21.24 -30.09 32.81
C ASN A 310 21.24 -28.59 33.16
N LEU A 311 22.43 -27.98 33.27
CA LEU A 311 22.58 -26.54 33.46
C LEU A 311 22.04 -25.74 32.27
N ALA A 312 22.19 -26.24 31.05
CA ALA A 312 21.61 -25.61 29.86
C ALA A 312 20.08 -25.58 29.92
N LEU A 313 19.44 -26.70 30.32
CA LEU A 313 17.99 -26.75 30.48
C LEU A 313 17.49 -25.89 31.64
N GLU A 314 18.22 -25.83 32.74
CA GLU A 314 17.91 -24.95 33.87
C GLU A 314 17.85 -23.47 33.43
N LYS A 315 18.83 -23.02 32.64
CA LYS A 315 18.84 -21.67 32.07
C LYS A 315 17.68 -21.43 31.09
N ALA A 316 17.31 -22.44 30.31
CA ALA A 316 16.17 -22.36 29.40
C ALA A 316 14.82 -22.30 30.14
N ILE A 317 14.67 -23.02 31.25
CA ILE A 317 13.49 -22.93 32.13
C ILE A 317 13.45 -21.56 32.82
N GLN A 318 14.58 -21.09 33.34
CA GLN A 318 14.68 -19.75 33.93
C GLN A 318 14.28 -18.65 32.91
N ALA A 319 14.70 -18.81 31.66
CA ALA A 319 14.28 -17.94 30.56
C ALA A 319 12.75 -17.94 30.37
N ILE A 320 12.12 -19.11 30.36
CA ILE A 320 10.66 -19.26 30.26
C ILE A 320 9.95 -18.58 31.45
N ASP A 321 10.41 -18.80 32.67
CA ASP A 321 9.79 -18.23 33.88
C ASP A 321 9.86 -16.71 33.92
N VAL A 322 11.04 -16.15 33.63
CA VAL A 322 11.23 -14.68 33.53
C VAL A 322 10.29 -14.11 32.47
N PHE A 323 10.24 -14.76 31.31
CA PHE A 323 9.41 -14.31 30.20
C PHE A 323 7.91 -14.42 30.50
N TYR A 324 7.49 -15.51 31.12
CA TYR A 324 6.12 -15.72 31.56
C TYR A 324 5.66 -14.63 32.52
N LYS A 325 6.47 -14.29 33.54
CA LYS A 325 6.13 -13.21 34.49
C LYS A 325 5.95 -11.86 33.79
N LEU A 326 6.78 -11.58 32.77
CA LEU A 326 6.65 -10.36 31.96
C LEU A 326 5.35 -10.33 31.14
N VAL A 327 4.90 -11.49 30.64
CA VAL A 327 3.75 -11.60 29.74
C VAL A 327 2.42 -11.73 30.47
N ALA A 328 2.35 -12.59 31.49
CA ALA A 328 1.10 -12.95 32.15
C ALA A 328 0.68 -11.93 33.22
N ARG A 329 1.65 -11.25 33.86
CA ARG A 329 1.39 -10.30 34.96
C ARG A 329 0.49 -10.87 36.07
N ASP A 330 0.60 -12.17 36.30
CA ASP A 330 -0.11 -12.90 37.35
C ASP A 330 0.87 -13.80 38.11
N ASN A 331 0.40 -14.41 39.20
CA ASN A 331 1.18 -15.32 40.04
C ASN A 331 0.87 -16.80 39.76
N LYS A 332 0.33 -17.12 38.58
CA LYS A 332 0.01 -18.52 38.24
C LYS A 332 1.28 -19.28 37.82
N SER A 333 1.15 -20.58 37.58
CA SER A 333 2.23 -21.37 36.96
C SER A 333 2.19 -21.23 35.43
N VAL A 334 3.34 -21.38 34.78
CA VAL A 334 3.45 -21.44 33.31
C VAL A 334 2.50 -22.51 32.74
N SER A 335 2.39 -23.67 33.42
CA SER A 335 1.50 -24.76 33.03
C SER A 335 0.02 -24.37 33.09
N ASP A 336 -0.41 -23.67 34.14
CA ASP A 336 -1.81 -23.22 34.28
C ASP A 336 -2.13 -22.17 33.24
N PHE A 337 -1.19 -21.24 33.01
CA PHE A 337 -1.31 -20.24 31.96
C PHE A 337 -1.48 -20.87 30.56
N LEU A 338 -0.62 -21.82 30.19
CA LEU A 338 -0.73 -22.50 28.89
C LEU A 338 -2.03 -23.31 28.77
N ARG A 339 -2.49 -23.92 29.87
CA ARG A 339 -3.76 -24.67 29.93
C ARG A 339 -4.97 -23.76 29.73
N GLU A 340 -5.05 -22.65 30.47
CA GLU A 340 -6.14 -21.67 30.36
C GLU A 340 -6.22 -21.04 28.96
N ARG A 341 -5.07 -20.89 28.30
CA ARG A 341 -4.98 -20.37 26.93
C ARG A 341 -5.21 -21.44 25.85
N GLY A 342 -5.50 -22.68 26.22
CA GLY A 342 -5.76 -23.79 25.30
C GLY A 342 -4.54 -24.25 24.50
N LYS A 343 -3.32 -23.98 24.98
CA LYS A 343 -2.06 -24.30 24.31
C LYS A 343 -1.56 -25.68 24.69
N LEU A 344 -2.32 -26.71 24.33
CA LEU A 344 -2.07 -28.10 24.73
C LEU A 344 -0.70 -28.64 24.28
N TYR A 345 -0.26 -28.33 23.05
CA TYR A 345 1.05 -28.76 22.55
C TYR A 345 2.21 -28.09 23.31
N ALA A 346 2.12 -26.77 23.55
CA ALA A 346 3.14 -26.06 24.32
C ALA A 346 3.18 -26.52 25.78
N LEU A 347 2.01 -26.82 26.36
CA LEU A 347 1.91 -27.39 27.71
C LEU A 347 2.58 -28.77 27.78
N TYR A 348 2.34 -29.62 26.78
CA TYR A 348 3.00 -30.92 26.68
C TYR A 348 4.51 -30.77 26.60
N ASP A 349 5.01 -29.94 25.68
CA ASP A 349 6.44 -29.68 25.50
C ASP A 349 7.08 -29.08 26.76
N TYR A 350 6.36 -28.22 27.48
CA TYR A 350 6.83 -27.64 28.75
C TYR A 350 6.97 -28.70 29.85
N ASN A 351 6.00 -29.61 29.95
CA ASN A 351 6.08 -30.72 30.91
C ASN A 351 7.22 -31.68 30.57
N VAL A 352 7.44 -31.97 29.28
CA VAL A 352 8.57 -32.77 28.81
C VAL A 352 9.90 -32.09 29.15
N LEU A 353 10.03 -30.79 28.88
CA LEU A 353 11.20 -30.00 29.26
C LEU A 353 11.50 -30.11 30.77
N LEU A 354 10.47 -29.97 31.61
CA LEU A 354 10.60 -30.09 33.07
C LEU A 354 10.97 -31.50 33.53
N SER A 355 10.55 -32.55 32.81
CA SER A 355 10.96 -33.92 33.12
C SER A 355 12.39 -34.21 32.68
N GLU A 356 12.79 -33.75 31.49
CA GLU A 356 14.15 -33.93 30.98
C GLU A 356 15.16 -33.19 31.87
N ALA A 357 14.86 -31.96 32.31
CA ALA A 357 15.75 -31.20 33.19
C ALA A 357 16.04 -31.86 34.55
N ARG A 358 15.23 -32.85 34.98
CA ARG A 358 15.43 -33.59 36.24
C ARG A 358 16.19 -34.90 36.05
N ARG A 359 16.45 -35.33 34.83
CA ARG A 359 17.17 -36.60 34.57
C ARG A 359 18.65 -36.43 34.86
N ALA A 360 19.23 -37.43 35.53
CA ALA A 360 20.66 -37.47 35.81
C ALA A 360 21.50 -37.82 34.56
N ASP A 361 20.90 -38.53 33.59
CA ASP A 361 21.54 -39.16 32.45
C ASP A 361 21.16 -38.50 31.10
N LEU A 362 21.14 -37.17 31.05
CA LEU A 362 20.71 -36.45 29.85
C LEU A 362 21.74 -36.57 28.71
N ASN A 363 21.32 -37.09 27.56
CA ASN A 363 22.15 -37.14 26.36
C ASN A 363 22.04 -35.85 25.53
N GLN A 364 22.99 -35.67 24.61
CA GLN A 364 23.07 -34.48 23.76
C GLN A 364 21.81 -34.26 22.91
N TYR A 365 21.22 -35.33 22.37
CA TYR A 365 20.07 -35.23 21.47
C TYR A 365 18.82 -34.76 22.23
N ASP A 366 18.57 -35.33 23.39
CA ASP A 366 17.44 -34.97 24.26
C ASP A 366 17.60 -33.54 24.78
N ALA A 367 18.82 -33.14 25.15
CA ALA A 367 19.14 -31.76 25.51
C ALA A 367 18.86 -30.76 24.37
N TYR A 368 19.28 -31.10 23.16
CA TYR A 368 19.03 -30.27 21.97
C TYR A 368 17.53 -30.13 21.68
N ARG A 369 16.80 -31.24 21.74
CA ARG A 369 15.35 -31.26 21.54
C ARG A 369 14.63 -30.43 22.60
N ALA A 370 15.02 -30.56 23.86
CA ALA A 370 14.47 -29.79 24.98
C ALA A 370 14.77 -28.29 24.86
N LEU A 371 15.99 -27.90 24.43
CA LEU A 371 16.31 -26.50 24.15
C LEU A 371 15.47 -25.90 23.01
N ASN A 372 15.19 -26.68 21.96
CA ASN A 372 14.29 -26.25 20.90
C ASN A 372 12.84 -26.17 21.37
N ALA A 373 12.39 -27.09 22.23
CA ALA A 373 11.08 -27.02 22.87
C ALA A 373 10.95 -25.74 23.71
N ALA A 374 11.99 -25.37 24.47
CA ALA A 374 12.01 -24.13 25.22
C ALA A 374 11.84 -22.89 24.31
N HIS A 375 12.49 -22.87 23.14
CA HIS A 375 12.28 -21.80 22.15
C HIS A 375 10.83 -21.76 21.64
N PHE A 376 10.25 -22.92 21.35
CA PHE A 376 8.86 -23.02 20.91
C PHE A 376 7.88 -22.51 21.97
N ILE A 377 8.08 -22.90 23.23
CA ILE A 377 7.26 -22.48 24.37
C ILE A 377 7.33 -20.97 24.58
N LEU A 378 8.54 -20.37 24.55
CA LEU A 378 8.71 -18.92 24.59
C LEU A 378 7.91 -18.22 23.47
N GLY A 379 7.93 -18.80 22.26
CA GLY A 379 7.13 -18.31 21.14
C GLY A 379 5.62 -18.39 21.39
N GLU A 380 5.13 -19.46 22.03
CA GLU A 380 3.69 -19.61 22.35
C GLU A 380 3.26 -18.74 23.52
N ILE A 381 4.11 -18.53 24.53
CA ILE A 381 3.85 -17.58 25.62
C ILE A 381 3.70 -16.17 25.05
N GLU A 382 4.58 -15.75 24.15
CA GLU A 382 4.46 -14.42 23.51
C GLU A 382 3.17 -14.30 22.70
N ARG A 383 2.74 -15.37 22.02
CA ARG A 383 1.44 -15.39 21.32
C ARG A 383 0.25 -15.25 22.26
N CYS A 384 0.41 -15.60 23.54
CA CYS A 384 -0.63 -15.47 24.56
C CYS A 384 -0.65 -14.10 25.24
N ARG A 385 0.28 -13.19 24.89
CA ARG A 385 0.32 -11.83 25.41
C ARG A 385 -0.97 -11.07 25.09
N GLN A 386 -1.76 -10.80 26.13
CA GLN A 386 -2.96 -9.96 26.00
C GLN A 386 -2.55 -8.50 25.88
N MET A 387 -2.43 -8.02 24.65
CA MET A 387 -2.25 -6.60 24.38
C MET A 387 -3.61 -5.89 24.42
N THR A 388 -3.74 -4.89 25.29
CA THR A 388 -4.87 -3.97 25.26
C THR A 388 -4.62 -2.94 24.16
N TYR A 389 -5.29 -3.11 23.02
CA TYR A 389 -5.13 -2.19 21.90
C TYR A 389 -5.69 -0.80 22.22
N ALA A 390 -4.97 0.23 21.77
CA ALA A 390 -5.45 1.61 21.87
C ALA A 390 -6.70 1.79 21.01
N ASP A 391 -7.74 2.38 21.59
CA ASP A 391 -8.98 2.71 20.88
C ASP A 391 -8.78 3.84 19.86
N ILE A 392 -9.78 4.01 18.98
CA ILE A 392 -9.74 4.99 17.89
C ILE A 392 -9.63 6.41 18.47
N TYR A 393 -10.34 6.71 19.56
CA TYR A 393 -10.36 8.03 20.17
C TYR A 393 -8.96 8.44 20.67
N SER A 394 -8.31 7.60 21.49
CA SER A 394 -6.95 7.88 21.98
C SER A 394 -5.95 8.08 20.83
N ARG A 395 -6.11 7.34 19.73
CA ARG A 395 -5.26 7.48 18.53
C ARG A 395 -5.50 8.79 17.79
N VAL A 396 -6.76 9.20 17.62
CA VAL A 396 -7.12 10.45 16.93
C VAL A 396 -6.65 11.66 17.73
N VAL A 397 -6.92 11.71 19.04
CA VAL A 397 -6.48 12.82 19.89
C VAL A 397 -4.95 12.93 19.95
N ALA A 398 -4.24 11.79 20.09
CA ALA A 398 -2.79 11.80 20.02
C ALA A 398 -2.26 12.36 18.69
N TYR A 399 -2.90 11.99 17.58
CA TYR A 399 -2.52 12.50 16.26
C TYR A 399 -2.79 13.99 16.09
N LEU A 400 -3.90 14.51 16.62
CA LEU A 400 -4.20 15.95 16.61
C LEU A 400 -3.15 16.75 17.41
N ILE A 401 -2.73 16.25 18.58
CA ILE A 401 -1.65 16.87 19.36
C ILE A 401 -0.35 16.83 18.56
N ASP A 402 -0.02 15.69 17.95
CA ASP A 402 1.19 15.56 17.12
C ASP A 402 1.16 16.50 15.89
N ILE A 403 -0.01 16.78 15.31
CA ILE A 403 -0.17 17.77 14.24
C ILE A 403 0.19 19.16 14.75
N VAL A 404 -0.34 19.58 15.91
CA VAL A 404 -0.01 20.89 16.50
C VAL A 404 1.49 21.03 16.73
N ILE A 405 2.13 20.00 17.30
CA ILE A 405 3.58 19.99 17.48
C ILE A 405 4.32 20.08 16.13
N SER A 406 3.86 19.34 15.12
CA SER A 406 4.47 19.36 13.79
C SER A 406 4.38 20.76 13.17
N VAL A 407 3.23 21.45 13.31
CA VAL A 407 3.04 22.83 12.86
C VAL A 407 4.00 23.78 13.56
N LEU A 408 4.19 23.64 14.88
CA LEU A 408 5.15 24.47 15.64
C LEU A 408 6.59 24.25 15.16
N ILE A 409 6.98 23.02 14.80
CA ILE A 409 8.31 22.72 14.25
C ILE A 409 8.49 23.33 12.85
N ILE A 410 7.42 23.34 12.05
CA ILE A 410 7.43 23.84 10.67
C ILE A 410 7.37 25.38 10.60
N LEU A 411 6.75 26.03 11.59
CA LEU A 411 6.48 27.47 11.60
C LEU A 411 7.70 28.36 11.27
N PRO A 412 8.91 28.15 11.83
CA PRO A 412 10.08 28.95 11.47
C PRO A 412 10.44 28.85 9.98
N PHE A 413 10.35 27.66 9.40
CA PHE A 413 10.61 27.44 7.98
C PHE A 413 9.55 28.11 7.10
N ALA A 414 8.28 28.11 7.55
CA ALA A 414 7.18 28.78 6.88
C ALA A 414 7.41 30.30 6.83
N ILE A 415 7.87 30.90 7.93
CA ILE A 415 8.19 32.33 8.01
C ILE A 415 9.33 32.67 7.04
N VAL A 416 10.40 31.87 7.01
CA VAL A 416 11.53 32.08 6.08
C VAL A 416 11.06 31.97 4.61
N ALA A 417 10.28 30.95 4.27
CA ALA A 417 9.73 30.79 2.93
C ALA A 417 8.81 31.96 2.55
N GLY A 418 7.95 32.41 3.47
CA GLY A 418 7.05 33.54 3.27
C GLY A 418 7.77 34.87 3.03
N VAL A 419 8.83 35.15 3.79
CA VAL A 419 9.68 36.35 3.58
C VAL A 419 10.32 36.31 2.20
N PHE A 420 10.77 35.14 1.74
CA PHE A 420 11.37 34.98 0.42
C PHE A 420 10.35 35.25 -0.70
N ILE A 421 9.17 34.64 -0.60
CA ILE A 421 8.05 34.80 -1.54
C ILE A 421 7.65 36.28 -1.64
N TYR A 422 7.54 36.96 -0.49
CA TYR A 422 7.20 38.38 -0.43
C TYR A 422 8.23 39.26 -1.15
N LYS A 423 9.52 38.92 -1.08
CA LYS A 423 10.59 39.67 -1.76
C LYS A 423 10.69 39.38 -3.26
N ASN A 424 10.30 38.19 -3.72
CA ASN A 424 10.50 37.74 -5.10
C ASN A 424 9.19 37.28 -5.78
N PRO A 425 8.21 38.18 -5.97
CA PRO A 425 6.84 37.80 -6.30
C PRO A 425 6.61 37.19 -7.69
N GLN A 426 7.57 37.23 -8.63
CA GLN A 426 7.30 36.87 -10.03
C GLN A 426 8.07 35.67 -10.62
N GLU A 427 9.16 35.17 -10.01
CA GLU A 427 9.97 34.12 -10.67
C GLU A 427 10.20 32.82 -9.86
N LEU A 428 9.96 32.79 -8.54
CA LEU A 428 10.32 31.62 -7.69
C LEU A 428 9.21 31.07 -6.78
N ASN A 429 8.01 31.64 -6.82
CA ASN A 429 6.96 31.34 -5.83
C ASN A 429 6.47 29.89 -5.88
N GLU A 430 6.18 29.37 -7.08
CA GLU A 430 5.65 28.00 -7.23
C GLU A 430 6.66 26.96 -6.77
N ILE A 431 7.91 27.11 -7.21
CA ILE A 431 9.00 26.18 -6.91
C ILE A 431 9.31 26.16 -5.42
N ILE A 432 9.37 27.33 -4.77
CA ILE A 432 9.62 27.42 -3.33
C ILE A 432 8.47 26.82 -2.54
N LEU A 433 7.23 27.03 -2.98
CA LEU A 433 6.06 26.49 -2.32
C LEU A 433 5.99 24.96 -2.44
N ILE A 434 6.36 24.40 -3.61
CA ILE A 434 6.55 22.95 -3.83
C ILE A 434 7.66 22.39 -2.93
N GLY A 435 8.80 23.09 -2.87
CA GLY A 435 9.93 22.75 -2.01
C GLY A 435 9.56 22.75 -0.53
N PHE A 436 8.80 23.75 -0.11
CA PHE A 436 8.27 23.87 1.25
C PHE A 436 7.26 22.76 1.56
N SER A 437 6.34 22.44 0.65
CA SER A 437 5.42 21.30 0.81
C SER A 437 6.15 19.97 0.98
N SER A 438 7.27 19.77 0.28
CA SER A 438 8.15 18.61 0.44
C SER A 438 8.86 18.58 1.80
N LEU A 439 9.33 19.74 2.28
CA LEU A 439 9.92 19.89 3.61
C LEU A 439 8.92 19.51 4.71
N VAL A 440 7.66 19.97 4.61
CA VAL A 440 6.59 19.65 5.56
C VAL A 440 6.44 18.13 5.71
N GLY A 441 6.35 17.40 4.59
CA GLY A 441 6.29 15.95 4.58
C GLY A 441 7.50 15.32 5.29
N ALA A 442 8.71 15.75 4.92
CA ALA A 442 9.96 15.21 5.46
C ALA A 442 10.09 15.42 6.97
N VAL A 443 9.81 16.65 7.46
CA VAL A 443 9.84 17.00 8.88
C VAL A 443 8.84 16.15 9.66
N CYS A 444 7.61 16.01 9.17
CA CYS A 444 6.61 15.17 9.81
C CYS A 444 7.08 13.71 9.86
N PHE A 445 7.58 13.16 8.74
CA PHE A 445 8.07 11.79 8.70
C PHE A 445 9.21 11.54 9.69
N LEU A 446 10.19 12.44 9.77
CA LEU A 446 11.29 12.36 10.71
C LEU A 446 10.79 12.45 12.15
N TYR A 447 9.91 13.41 12.46
CA TYR A 447 9.32 13.57 13.79
C TYR A 447 8.68 12.25 14.28
N PHE A 448 7.79 11.66 13.47
CA PHE A 448 7.13 10.42 13.85
C PHE A 448 8.12 9.25 13.92
N THR A 449 8.98 9.09 12.92
CA THR A 449 9.89 7.94 12.82
C THR A 449 10.94 7.92 13.91
N VAL A 450 11.61 9.05 14.15
CA VAL A 450 12.69 9.16 15.13
C VAL A 450 12.16 8.95 16.54
N LEU A 451 11.07 9.64 16.93
CA LEU A 451 10.51 9.51 18.27
C LEU A 451 9.94 8.11 18.53
N GLU A 452 9.25 7.52 17.55
CA GLU A 452 8.74 6.16 17.67
C GLU A 452 9.89 5.16 17.76
N TYR A 453 10.95 5.29 16.96
CA TYR A 453 12.13 4.42 17.06
C TYR A 453 12.80 4.48 18.44
N PHE A 454 13.09 5.68 18.95
CA PHE A 454 13.82 5.80 20.21
C PHE A 454 12.97 5.47 21.43
N THR A 455 11.72 5.92 21.46
CA THR A 455 10.89 5.89 22.69
C THR A 455 9.59 5.08 22.56
N GLY A 456 9.27 4.57 21.37
CA GLY A 456 7.99 3.91 21.08
C GLY A 456 6.80 4.87 21.09
N ARG A 457 7.02 6.19 21.25
CA ARG A 457 5.96 7.19 21.44
C ARG A 457 6.32 8.53 20.82
N THR A 458 5.33 9.20 20.26
CA THR A 458 5.37 10.63 19.98
C THR A 458 4.89 11.43 21.18
N ILE A 459 4.94 12.77 21.11
CA ILE A 459 4.50 13.62 22.22
C ILE A 459 3.01 13.43 22.49
N GLY A 460 2.16 13.47 21.45
CA GLY A 460 0.72 13.24 21.59
C GLY A 460 0.39 11.84 22.13
N LYS A 461 1.17 10.83 21.75
CA LYS A 461 1.01 9.46 22.30
C LYS A 461 1.40 9.35 23.76
N ARG A 462 2.39 10.12 24.23
CA ARG A 462 2.74 10.20 25.65
C ARG A 462 1.58 10.80 26.44
N VAL A 463 0.99 11.89 25.95
CA VAL A 463 -0.18 12.54 26.56
C VAL A 463 -1.36 11.57 26.65
N MET A 464 -1.59 10.78 25.60
CA MET A 464 -2.70 9.82 25.56
C MET A 464 -2.38 8.45 26.20
N HIS A 465 -1.23 8.29 26.87
CA HIS A 465 -0.79 7.03 27.48
C HIS A 465 -0.91 5.82 26.52
N ILE A 466 -0.42 5.98 25.29
CA ILE A 466 -0.38 4.91 24.29
C ILE A 466 1.03 4.77 23.73
N LYS A 467 1.40 3.55 23.33
CA LYS A 467 2.73 3.25 22.76
C LYS A 467 2.68 2.34 21.56
N VAL A 468 3.66 2.49 20.69
CA VAL A 468 3.89 1.65 19.52
C VAL A 468 4.87 0.54 19.88
N MET A 469 4.55 -0.68 19.47
CA MET A 469 5.41 -1.85 19.59
C MET A 469 5.35 -2.68 18.31
N GLU A 470 6.29 -3.62 18.13
CA GLU A 470 6.13 -4.64 17.09
C GLU A 470 4.90 -5.53 17.39
N LEU A 471 4.30 -6.11 16.36
CA LEU A 471 3.06 -6.91 16.42
C LEU A 471 3.17 -8.10 17.39
N TYR A 472 4.38 -8.61 17.56
CA TYR A 472 4.72 -9.74 18.43
C TYR A 472 5.48 -9.27 19.69
N GLY A 473 5.28 -8.02 20.10
CA GLY A 473 5.93 -7.43 21.26
C GLY A 473 7.36 -6.96 21.02
N GLY A 474 7.89 -6.22 22.00
CA GLY A 474 9.24 -5.64 21.94
C GLY A 474 9.29 -4.23 21.34
N LYS A 475 10.50 -3.64 21.40
CA LYS A 475 10.77 -2.29 20.88
C LYS A 475 10.73 -2.29 19.35
N ILE A 476 10.18 -1.23 18.78
CA ILE A 476 10.10 -1.04 17.33
C ILE A 476 11.49 -0.87 16.71
N GLY A 477 11.79 -1.63 15.66
CA GLY A 477 13.00 -1.43 14.84
C GLY A 477 12.91 -0.22 13.91
N VAL A 478 14.07 0.27 13.42
CA VAL A 478 14.15 1.43 12.51
C VAL A 478 13.29 1.23 11.26
N SER A 479 13.44 0.10 10.57
CA SER A 479 12.69 -0.21 9.35
C SER A 479 11.18 -0.30 9.60
N ALA A 480 10.77 -0.88 10.73
CA ALA A 480 9.37 -0.93 11.14
C ALA A 480 8.80 0.48 11.39
N ALA A 481 9.56 1.37 12.04
CA ALA A 481 9.17 2.76 12.28
C ALA A 481 9.02 3.56 10.98
N MET A 482 9.98 3.41 10.06
CA MET A 482 9.93 4.07 8.74
C MET A 482 8.72 3.62 7.92
N MET A 483 8.52 2.30 7.77
CA MET A 483 7.41 1.75 6.98
C MET A 483 6.05 2.13 7.56
N ARG A 484 5.95 2.13 8.89
CA ARG A 484 4.76 2.58 9.60
C ARG A 484 4.42 4.04 9.29
N ASN A 485 5.43 4.91 9.21
CA ASN A 485 5.23 6.33 8.98
C ASN A 485 5.24 6.74 7.50
N LEU A 486 5.59 5.84 6.57
CA LEU A 486 5.54 6.08 5.13
C LEU A 486 4.14 6.50 4.66
N THR A 487 3.09 5.83 5.16
CA THR A 487 1.69 6.19 4.84
C THR A 487 1.31 7.58 5.37
N ARG A 488 1.89 8.01 6.49
CA ARG A 488 1.70 9.37 7.04
C ARG A 488 2.47 10.40 6.23
N PHE A 489 3.69 10.09 5.80
CA PHE A 489 4.45 10.94 4.91
C PHE A 489 3.65 11.23 3.65
N ILE A 490 3.16 10.19 2.96
CA ILE A 490 2.35 10.36 1.74
C ILE A 490 1.12 11.22 2.03
N ALA A 491 0.35 10.90 3.08
CA ALA A 491 -0.86 11.65 3.40
C ALA A 491 -0.59 13.12 3.75
N LEU A 492 0.41 13.41 4.59
CA LEU A 492 0.74 14.77 5.01
C LEU A 492 1.39 15.59 3.90
N THR A 493 2.15 14.95 3.00
CA THR A 493 2.64 15.59 1.78
C THR A 493 1.49 15.95 0.85
N ILE A 494 0.52 15.06 0.63
CA ILE A 494 -0.68 15.38 -0.16
C ILE A 494 -1.44 16.55 0.47
N LEU A 495 -1.61 16.54 1.80
CA LEU A 495 -2.25 17.64 2.52
C LEU A 495 -1.48 18.96 2.34
N SER A 496 -0.16 18.95 2.46
CA SER A 496 0.65 20.18 2.30
C SER A 496 0.56 20.74 0.88
N TYR A 497 0.59 19.88 -0.15
CA TYR A 497 0.35 20.30 -1.53
C TYR A 497 -1.07 20.82 -1.75
N SER A 498 -2.08 20.18 -1.13
CA SER A 498 -3.47 20.63 -1.25
C SER A 498 -3.66 22.07 -0.75
N ILE A 499 -3.11 22.39 0.43
CA ILE A 499 -3.18 23.73 1.03
C ILE A 499 -2.44 24.74 0.16
N THR A 500 -1.22 24.39 -0.27
CA THR A 500 -0.40 25.18 -1.19
C THR A 500 -1.16 25.59 -2.44
N PHE A 501 -1.78 24.63 -3.14
CA PHE A 501 -2.50 24.89 -4.38
C PHE A 501 -3.81 25.65 -4.19
N VAL A 502 -4.51 25.45 -3.07
CA VAL A 502 -5.72 26.23 -2.72
C VAL A 502 -5.41 27.70 -2.47
N ILE A 503 -4.22 28.02 -1.94
CA ILE A 503 -3.82 29.41 -1.66
C ILE A 503 -3.44 30.15 -2.95
N MET A 504 -3.04 29.44 -4.00
CA MET A 504 -2.69 30.06 -5.28
C MET A 504 -3.93 30.73 -5.92
N PRO A 505 -3.76 31.89 -6.59
CA PRO A 505 -4.89 32.65 -7.13
C PRO A 505 -5.52 32.02 -8.38
N ASP A 506 -4.80 31.15 -9.09
CA ASP A 506 -5.28 30.53 -10.32
C ASP A 506 -6.37 29.48 -10.04
N LEU A 507 -7.43 29.48 -10.83
CA LEU A 507 -8.57 28.57 -10.68
C LEU A 507 -8.17 27.10 -10.86
N ILE A 508 -7.21 26.80 -11.75
CA ILE A 508 -6.71 25.44 -12.01
C ILE A 508 -5.95 24.94 -10.79
N TYR A 509 -5.11 25.79 -10.16
CA TYR A 509 -4.43 25.42 -8.92
C TYR A 509 -5.43 25.20 -7.78
N GLN A 510 -6.41 26.08 -7.62
CA GLN A 510 -7.44 25.89 -6.58
C GLN A 510 -8.22 24.58 -6.75
N ALA A 511 -8.63 24.26 -7.98
CA ALA A 511 -9.29 23.00 -8.30
C ALA A 511 -8.39 21.79 -8.01
N THR A 512 -7.11 21.87 -8.37
CA THR A 512 -6.10 20.83 -8.09
C THR A 512 -5.91 20.63 -6.58
N GLY A 513 -5.79 21.73 -5.83
CA GLY A 513 -5.66 21.70 -4.38
C GLY A 513 -6.88 21.08 -3.70
N ALA A 514 -8.09 21.45 -4.13
CA ALA A 514 -9.33 20.85 -3.63
C ALA A 514 -9.39 19.33 -3.89
N ALA A 515 -8.98 18.89 -5.10
CA ALA A 515 -8.91 17.47 -5.44
C ALA A 515 -7.93 16.70 -4.55
N LEU A 516 -6.72 17.24 -4.32
CA LEU A 516 -5.73 16.65 -3.40
C LEU A 516 -6.24 16.60 -1.95
N GLY A 517 -6.94 17.65 -1.51
CA GLY A 517 -7.58 17.69 -0.19
C GLY A 517 -8.63 16.59 -0.03
N PHE A 518 -9.44 16.35 -1.06
CA PHE A 518 -10.40 15.25 -1.08
C PHE A 518 -9.72 13.87 -1.01
N VAL A 519 -8.62 13.68 -1.74
CA VAL A 519 -7.80 12.45 -1.67
C VAL A 519 -7.25 12.24 -0.25
N PHE A 520 -6.76 13.31 0.41
CA PHE A 520 -6.30 13.25 1.79
C PHE A 520 -7.43 12.83 2.76
N LEU A 521 -8.63 13.39 2.61
CA LEU A 521 -9.78 13.04 3.44
C LEU A 521 -10.15 11.57 3.30
N ILE A 522 -10.18 11.05 2.06
CA ILE A 522 -10.42 9.63 1.79
C ILE A 522 -9.34 8.76 2.46
N ALA A 523 -8.06 9.09 2.28
CA ALA A 523 -6.95 8.33 2.87
C ALA A 523 -6.99 8.33 4.41
N SER A 524 -7.37 9.46 5.02
CA SER A 524 -7.55 9.61 6.46
C SER A 524 -8.75 8.80 6.97
N GLY A 525 -9.88 8.84 6.25
CA GLY A 525 -11.06 8.03 6.53
C GLY A 525 -10.76 6.54 6.46
N PHE A 526 -10.01 6.09 5.44
CA PHE A 526 -9.57 4.70 5.33
C PHE A 526 -8.76 4.27 6.55
N SER A 527 -7.89 5.13 7.08
CA SER A 527 -7.11 4.78 8.28
C SER A 527 -7.99 4.39 9.46
N ILE A 528 -9.14 5.06 9.65
CA ILE A 528 -10.13 4.73 10.69
C ILE A 528 -10.79 3.37 10.38
N ILE A 529 -11.19 3.15 9.13
CA ILE A 529 -11.80 1.89 8.69
C ILE A 529 -10.83 0.71 8.92
N PHE A 530 -9.55 0.85 8.57
CA PHE A 530 -8.53 -0.17 8.83
C PHE A 530 -8.41 -0.51 10.32
N ILE A 531 -8.40 0.50 11.19
CA ILE A 531 -8.33 0.29 12.64
C ILE A 531 -9.58 -0.46 13.12
N ALA A 532 -10.77 -0.10 12.66
CA ALA A 532 -12.02 -0.75 13.07
C ALA A 532 -12.13 -2.21 12.57
N ARG A 533 -11.56 -2.52 11.41
CA ARG A 533 -11.73 -3.81 10.72
C ARG A 533 -10.63 -4.82 11.05
N SER A 534 -9.43 -4.36 11.35
CA SER A 534 -8.27 -5.21 11.62
C SER A 534 -8.35 -5.88 12.99
N LYS A 535 -7.79 -7.09 13.10
CA LYS A 535 -7.82 -7.89 14.33
C LYS A 535 -7.05 -7.23 15.49
N HIS A 536 -5.99 -6.50 15.18
CA HIS A 536 -5.09 -5.87 16.15
C HIS A 536 -5.21 -4.33 16.16
N ALA A 537 -6.35 -3.80 15.68
CA ALA A 537 -6.60 -2.35 15.58
C ALA A 537 -5.48 -1.59 14.85
N GLN A 538 -4.97 -2.13 13.77
CA GLN A 538 -3.89 -1.59 12.94
C GLN A 538 -4.45 -0.72 11.81
N ARG A 539 -3.83 0.44 11.56
CA ARG A 539 -4.00 1.19 10.28
C ARG A 539 -3.09 0.61 9.20
N LEU A 540 -3.23 1.07 7.95
CA LEU A 540 -2.40 0.59 6.82
C LEU A 540 -0.90 0.62 7.14
N GLY A 541 -0.37 1.75 7.60
CA GLY A 541 1.06 1.84 7.98
C GLY A 541 1.46 0.85 9.06
N ASP A 542 0.58 0.60 10.04
CA ASP A 542 0.85 -0.35 11.12
C ASP A 542 1.00 -1.78 10.58
N LEU A 543 0.25 -2.13 9.53
CA LEU A 543 0.37 -3.39 8.81
C LEU A 543 1.66 -3.45 7.98
N LEU A 544 2.04 -2.37 7.29
CA LEU A 544 3.29 -2.31 6.52
C LEU A 544 4.54 -2.48 7.40
N GLY A 545 4.46 -2.04 8.66
CA GLY A 545 5.56 -2.09 9.62
C GLY A 545 5.52 -3.27 10.60
N ASP A 546 4.55 -4.20 10.51
CA ASP A 546 4.30 -5.22 11.55
C ASP A 546 4.26 -4.61 12.96
N THR A 547 3.51 -3.53 13.15
CA THR A 547 3.42 -2.81 14.44
C THR A 547 2.00 -2.72 14.95
N VAL A 548 1.85 -2.52 16.26
CA VAL A 548 0.57 -2.28 16.92
C VAL A 548 0.68 -1.08 17.86
N VAL A 549 -0.47 -0.47 18.19
CA VAL A 549 -0.53 0.56 19.23
C VAL A 549 -1.37 0.03 20.38
N VAL A 550 -0.78 0.05 21.57
CA VAL A 550 -1.35 -0.48 22.79
C VAL A 550 -1.53 0.62 23.82
N LYS A 551 -2.48 0.43 24.74
CA LYS A 551 -2.58 1.26 25.94
C LYS A 551 -1.37 1.00 26.81
N ASP A 552 -0.73 2.07 27.21
CA ASP A 552 0.35 2.04 28.18
C ASP A 552 -0.28 2.14 29.56
N ASN A 553 -0.72 1.00 30.11
CA ASN A 553 -1.27 0.97 31.46
C ASN A 553 -0.19 1.44 32.46
N PRO A 554 -0.43 2.53 33.22
CA PRO A 554 0.47 2.95 34.29
C PRO A 554 0.50 2.00 35.50
N CYS A 555 -0.36 0.98 35.56
CA CYS A 555 -0.52 0.12 36.73
C CYS A 555 0.41 -1.11 36.76
N ALA A 556 1.66 -1.00 36.32
CA ALA A 556 2.64 -2.07 36.46
C ALA A 556 4.08 -1.52 36.45
N GLU A 557 4.35 -0.55 37.33
CA GLU A 557 5.66 -0.40 37.96
C GLU A 557 5.58 -0.97 39.37
#